data_AF-R7MDA8-F1
#
_entry.id   AF-R7MDA8-F1
#
_cell.length_a   1.000
_cell.length_b   1.000
_cell.length_c   1.000
_cell.angle_alpha   90.00
_cell.angle_beta   90.00
_cell.angle_gamma   90.00
#
_symmetry.space_group_name_H-M   'P 1'
#
loop_
_entity.id
_entity.type
_entity.pdbx_description
1 polymer ?
#
loop_
_entity_poly.entity_id
_entity_poly.type
_entity_poly.pdbx_seq_one_letter_code
_entity_poly.pdbx_strand_id
1 'polypeptide(L)'
;MVVEGAGGITCPFNMKEEVLLLPDIIKALGLNIVIVADGGLGTINSVLLTVEYAKQQGINIKGLILNNFEEDNFMHLDNKKQIERLTGINVIATVKKGDKDLNISTNDLLKIWEEE
;
A
#
# COMPACT_ATOMS: atom_id res chain seq x y z
N MET A 1 15.80 -1.33 -6.89
CA MET A 1 15.24 -0.02 -7.33
C MET A 1 13.82 0.07 -6.78
N VAL A 2 13.39 1.25 -6.32
CA VAL A 2 12.01 1.48 -5.85
C VAL A 2 11.42 2.61 -6.69
N VAL A 3 10.14 2.51 -7.03
CA VAL A 3 9.40 3.52 -7.78
C VAL A 3 8.24 4.00 -6.92
N GLU A 4 8.17 5.31 -6.70
CA GLU A 4 7.01 5.94 -6.07
C GLU A 4 6.00 6.30 -7.16
N GLY A 5 4.71 6.05 -6.90
CA GLY A 5 3.64 6.55 -7.75
C GLY A 5 3.47 8.07 -7.64
N ALA A 6 2.44 8.60 -8.29
CA ALA A 6 2.02 9.99 -8.10
C ALA A 6 0.62 10.00 -7.48
N GLY A 7 0.45 10.66 -6.33
CA GLY A 7 -0.85 10.72 -5.66
C GLY A 7 -1.42 9.35 -5.27
N GLY A 8 -2.74 9.17 -5.44
CA GLY A 8 -3.42 7.89 -5.18
C GLY A 8 -3.44 6.96 -6.39
N ILE A 9 -3.94 5.72 -6.21
CA ILE A 9 -3.98 4.70 -7.27
C ILE A 9 -4.80 5.12 -8.50
N THR A 10 -5.70 6.09 -8.39
CA THR A 10 -6.49 6.61 -9.51
C THR A 10 -5.93 7.91 -10.09
N CYS A 11 -4.66 8.24 -9.81
CA CYS A 11 -4.05 9.47 -10.29
C CYS A 11 -3.98 9.49 -11.82
N PRO A 12 -4.47 10.55 -12.48
CA PRO A 12 -4.44 10.67 -13.93
C PRO A 12 -3.09 11.19 -14.43
N PHE A 13 -2.65 10.64 -15.54
CA PHE A 13 -1.55 11.12 -16.37
C PHE A 13 -2.14 11.67 -17.67
N ASN A 14 -2.04 12.98 -17.84
CA ASN A 14 -2.53 13.63 -19.04
C ASN A 14 -1.56 13.40 -20.20
N MET A 15 -1.90 12.46 -21.07
CA MET A 15 -1.36 12.39 -22.41
C MET A 15 -2.35 13.11 -23.33
N LYS A 16 -1.87 13.91 -24.28
CA LYS A 16 -2.70 14.88 -25.04
C LYS A 16 -4.06 14.32 -25.52
N GLU A 17 -4.07 13.08 -25.98
CA GLU A 17 -5.23 12.44 -26.63
C GLU A 17 -5.87 11.32 -25.78
N GLU A 18 -5.22 10.88 -24.70
CA GLU A 18 -5.69 9.78 -23.84
C GLU A 18 -5.40 10.07 -22.35
N VAL A 19 -6.35 9.74 -21.49
CA VAL A 19 -6.12 9.78 -20.03
C VAL A 19 -5.69 8.39 -19.59
N LEU A 20 -4.43 8.27 -19.18
CA LEU A 20 -3.94 7.08 -18.49
C LEU A 20 -4.11 7.28 -16.99
N LEU A 21 -4.45 6.23 -16.27
CA LEU A 21 -4.38 6.26 -14.81
C LEU A 21 -3.09 5.55 -14.35
N LEU A 22 -2.66 5.82 -13.12
CA LEU A 22 -1.51 5.13 -12.52
C LEU A 22 -1.52 3.59 -12.66
N PRO A 23 -2.66 2.87 -12.60
CA PRO A 23 -2.71 1.42 -12.81
C PRO A 23 -2.23 1.03 -14.20
N ASP A 24 -2.48 1.85 -15.23
CA ASP A 24 -2.04 1.57 -16.59
C ASP A 24 -0.52 1.61 -16.70
N ILE A 25 0.12 2.53 -15.99
CA ILE A 25 1.58 2.62 -15.90
C ILE A 25 2.15 1.43 -15.12
N ILE A 26 1.54 1.07 -13.98
CA ILE A 26 1.96 -0.09 -13.17
C ILE A 26 1.91 -1.38 -14.01
N LYS A 27 0.81 -1.59 -14.74
CA LYS A 27 0.63 -2.74 -15.63
C LYS A 27 1.63 -2.75 -16.79
N ALA A 28 1.83 -1.60 -17.45
CA ALA A 28 2.77 -1.48 -18.56
C ALA A 28 4.21 -1.81 -18.16
N LEU A 29 4.58 -1.56 -16.90
CA LEU A 29 5.90 -1.87 -16.34
C LEU A 29 5.98 -3.25 -15.68
N GLY A 30 4.88 -4.00 -15.58
CA GLY A 30 4.83 -5.31 -14.94
C GLY A 30 5.16 -5.25 -13.43
N LEU A 31 4.83 -4.15 -12.76
CA LEU A 31 5.21 -3.94 -11.36
C LEU A 31 4.17 -4.52 -10.39
N ASN A 32 4.64 -5.15 -9.32
CA ASN A 32 3.83 -5.37 -8.12
C ASN A 32 3.89 -4.11 -7.23
N ILE A 33 2.90 -3.93 -6.35
CA ILE A 33 2.81 -2.73 -5.51
C ILE A 33 2.85 -3.05 -4.01
N VAL A 34 3.24 -2.06 -3.23
CA VAL A 34 2.96 -1.95 -1.79
C VAL A 34 2.08 -0.72 -1.60
N ILE A 35 1.06 -0.82 -0.75
CA ILE A 35 0.15 0.29 -0.46
C ILE A 35 0.55 0.92 0.88
N VAL A 36 0.71 2.24 0.90
CA VAL A 36 0.97 3.01 2.12
C VAL A 36 -0.30 3.77 2.50
N ALA A 37 -0.72 3.65 3.75
CA ALA A 37 -1.89 4.35 4.29
C ALA A 37 -1.60 4.90 5.69
N ASP A 38 -2.39 5.87 6.14
CA ASP A 38 -2.33 6.37 7.51
C ASP A 38 -2.85 5.33 8.52
N GLY A 39 -2.39 5.32 9.76
CA GLY A 39 -2.85 4.39 10.81
C GLY A 39 -4.17 4.79 11.48
N GLY A 40 -4.60 6.04 11.31
CA GLY A 40 -5.70 6.67 12.04
C GLY A 40 -7.09 6.46 11.46
N LEU A 41 -8.03 7.32 11.87
CA LEU A 41 -9.45 7.21 11.54
C LEU A 41 -9.69 7.32 10.02
N GLY A 42 -10.56 6.45 9.50
CA GLY A 42 -10.92 6.40 8.08
C GLY A 42 -10.01 5.51 7.23
N THR A 43 -8.87 5.05 7.77
CA THR A 43 -7.91 4.22 7.03
C THR A 43 -8.49 2.92 6.50
N ILE A 44 -9.36 2.24 7.28
CA ILE A 44 -9.99 0.97 6.88
C ILE A 44 -10.71 1.14 5.53
N ASN A 45 -11.53 2.19 5.39
CA ASN A 45 -12.27 2.45 4.16
C ASN A 45 -11.32 2.74 2.99
N SER A 46 -10.36 3.65 3.18
CA SER A 46 -9.42 4.05 2.13
C SER A 46 -8.58 2.88 1.63
N VAL A 47 -8.07 2.06 2.56
CA VAL A 47 -7.30 0.86 2.24
C VAL A 47 -8.16 -0.17 1.53
N LEU A 48 -9.36 -0.47 2.02
CA LEU A 48 -10.24 -1.46 1.39
C LEU A 48 -10.62 -1.05 -0.04
N LEU A 49 -10.99 0.21 -0.27
CA LEU A 49 -11.29 0.72 -1.61
C LEU A 49 -10.08 0.64 -2.54
N THR A 50 -8.89 0.99 -2.04
CA THR A 50 -7.65 0.95 -2.83
C THR A 50 -7.26 -0.48 -3.19
N VAL A 51 -7.33 -1.40 -2.22
CA VAL A 51 -7.04 -2.82 -2.42
C VAL A 51 -8.00 -3.44 -3.43
N GLU A 52 -9.31 -3.26 -3.25
CA GLU A 52 -10.30 -3.85 -4.15
C GLU A 52 -10.20 -3.27 -5.56
N TYR A 53 -9.93 -1.97 -5.70
CA TYR A 53 -9.66 -1.37 -7.00
C TYR A 53 -8.39 -1.96 -7.65
N ALA A 54 -7.28 -2.10 -6.92
CA ALA A 54 -6.06 -2.68 -7.44
C ALA A 54 -6.25 -4.15 -7.89
N LYS A 55 -6.97 -4.95 -7.09
CA LYS A 55 -7.35 -6.33 -7.45
C LYS A 55 -8.19 -6.38 -8.72
N GLN A 56 -9.17 -5.49 -8.86
CA GLN A 56 -10.00 -5.39 -10.08
C GLN A 56 -9.17 -5.01 -11.31
N GLN A 57 -8.09 -4.24 -11.13
CA GLN A 57 -7.13 -3.93 -12.19
C GLN A 57 -6.11 -5.05 -12.47
N GLY A 58 -6.19 -6.18 -11.75
CA GLY A 58 -5.23 -7.29 -11.88
C GLY A 58 -3.83 -6.97 -11.35
N ILE A 59 -3.71 -5.98 -10.46
CA ILE A 59 -2.43 -5.58 -9.89
C ILE A 59 -2.17 -6.39 -8.61
N ASN A 60 -1.01 -7.03 -8.57
CA ASN A 60 -0.58 -7.80 -7.42
C ASN A 60 -0.07 -6.88 -6.29
N ILE A 61 -0.62 -7.06 -5.09
CA ILE A 61 -0.29 -6.28 -3.89
C ILE A 61 0.57 -7.15 -2.99
N LYS A 62 1.82 -6.74 -2.76
CA LYS A 62 2.77 -7.48 -1.94
C LYS A 62 2.66 -7.19 -0.44
N GLY A 63 2.00 -6.09 -0.07
CA GLY A 63 1.77 -5.76 1.33
C GLY A 63 1.24 -4.35 1.56
N LEU A 64 0.94 -4.07 2.82
CA LEU A 64 0.48 -2.79 3.33
C LEU A 64 1.45 -2.20 4.35
N ILE A 65 1.64 -0.89 4.32
CA ILE A 65 2.38 -0.14 5.34
C ILE A 65 1.45 0.87 5.98
N LEU A 66 1.36 0.86 7.31
CA LEU A 66 0.63 1.87 8.07
C LEU A 66 1.59 2.94 8.61
N ASN A 67 1.46 4.15 8.10
CA ASN A 67 2.23 5.31 8.52
C ASN A 67 1.54 6.06 9.68
N ASN A 68 2.28 6.86 10.42
CA ASN A 68 1.82 7.53 11.65
C ASN A 68 1.18 6.56 12.66
N PHE A 69 1.69 5.34 12.72
CA PHE A 69 1.15 4.26 13.53
C PHE A 69 1.76 4.27 14.93
N GLU A 70 0.96 4.64 15.92
CA GLU A 70 1.25 4.50 17.35
C GLU A 70 0.89 3.10 17.88
N GLU A 71 1.87 2.36 18.40
CA GLU A 71 1.70 0.97 18.88
C GLU A 71 0.91 0.84 20.19
N ASP A 72 0.84 1.91 20.98
CA ASP A 72 0.07 2.02 22.21
C ASP A 72 -1.35 2.58 21.97
N ASN A 73 -1.69 2.92 20.72
CA ASN A 73 -2.99 3.43 20.35
C ASN A 73 -3.95 2.29 19.96
N PHE A 74 -4.99 2.10 20.77
CA PHE A 74 -6.00 1.04 20.56
C PHE A 74 -6.64 1.09 19.17
N MET A 75 -6.96 2.28 18.65
CA MET A 75 -7.62 2.44 17.36
C MET A 75 -6.69 1.98 16.22
N HIS A 76 -5.41 2.32 16.30
CA HIS A 76 -4.43 1.91 15.30
C HIS A 76 -4.26 0.39 15.29
N LEU A 77 -4.14 -0.21 16.48
CA LEU A 77 -4.06 -1.67 16.63
C LEU A 77 -5.29 -2.39 16.06
N ASP A 78 -6.50 -1.86 16.30
CA ASP A 78 -7.72 -2.43 15.73
C ASP A 78 -7.79 -2.22 14.21
N ASN A 79 -7.48 -1.02 13.71
CA ASN A 79 -7.43 -0.72 12.29
C ASN A 79 -6.52 -1.69 11.53
N LYS A 80 -5.31 -1.98 12.05
CA LYS A 80 -4.39 -2.96 11.47
C LYS A 80 -5.07 -4.33 11.33
N LYS A 81 -5.67 -4.84 12.41
CA LYS A 81 -6.34 -6.15 12.42
C LYS A 81 -7.51 -6.20 11.45
N GLN A 82 -8.32 -5.13 11.40
CA GLN A 82 -9.46 -5.07 10.49
C GLN A 82 -9.01 -5.00 9.04
N ILE A 83 -7.98 -4.21 8.73
CA ILE A 83 -7.40 -4.11 7.40
C ILE A 83 -6.92 -5.48 6.92
N GLU A 84 -6.10 -6.18 7.70
CA GLU A 84 -5.58 -7.51 7.31
C GLU A 84 -6.74 -8.50 7.11
N ARG A 85 -7.72 -8.51 8.02
CA ARG A 85 -8.89 -9.39 7.95
C ARG A 85 -9.77 -9.13 6.73
N LEU A 86 -10.04 -7.87 6.42
CA LEU A 86 -10.99 -7.48 5.37
C LEU A 86 -10.36 -7.53 3.97
N THR A 87 -9.07 -7.19 3.86
CA THR A 87 -8.37 -7.15 2.58
C THR A 87 -7.72 -8.47 2.19
N GLY A 88 -7.37 -9.30 3.18
CA GLY A 88 -6.52 -10.48 3.00
C GLY A 88 -5.05 -10.16 2.77
N ILE A 89 -4.63 -8.90 2.91
CA ILE A 89 -3.26 -8.44 2.67
C ILE A 89 -2.60 -8.11 4.00
N ASN A 90 -1.37 -8.60 4.23
CA ASN A 90 -0.63 -8.37 5.47
C ASN A 90 -0.12 -6.92 5.56
N VAL A 91 -0.16 -6.38 6.78
CA VAL A 91 0.54 -5.14 7.12
C VAL A 91 1.99 -5.51 7.46
N ILE A 92 2.86 -5.33 6.47
CA ILE A 92 4.27 -5.74 6.50
C ILE A 92 5.14 -4.81 7.35
N ALA A 93 4.70 -3.56 7.56
CA ALA A 93 5.40 -2.61 8.42
C ALA A 93 4.45 -1.55 8.99
N THR A 94 4.84 -0.99 10.12
CA THR A 94 4.21 0.18 10.75
C THR A 94 5.28 1.23 11.02
N VAL A 95 4.97 2.50 10.79
CA VAL A 95 5.94 3.61 10.88
C VAL A 95 5.41 4.65 11.83
N LYS A 96 6.19 5.02 12.86
CA LYS A 96 5.81 6.08 13.80
C LYS A 96 6.11 7.44 13.16
N LYS A 97 5.39 8.45 13.64
CA LYS A 97 5.62 9.82 13.18
C LYS A 97 7.06 10.25 13.50
N GLY A 98 7.81 10.61 12.46
CA GLY A 98 9.19 11.08 12.58
C GLY A 98 10.25 9.98 12.46
N ASP A 99 9.86 8.72 12.29
CA ASP A 99 10.78 7.66 11.93
C ASP A 99 11.44 7.95 10.58
N LYS A 100 12.71 7.57 10.45
CA LYS A 100 13.49 7.71 9.21
C LYS A 100 13.71 6.39 8.49
N ASP A 101 13.42 5.29 9.17
CA ASP A 101 13.68 3.93 8.71
C ASP A 101 12.45 3.06 8.97
N LEU A 102 12.29 2.01 8.17
CA LEU A 102 11.29 0.97 8.41
C LEU A 102 11.85 -0.01 9.43
N ASN A 103 11.09 -0.30 10.49
CA ASN A 103 11.42 -1.36 11.45
C ASN A 103 11.11 -2.76 10.87
N ILE A 104 11.80 -3.13 9.79
CA ILE A 104 11.71 -4.44 9.12
C ILE A 104 13.13 -4.93 8.82
N SER A 105 13.37 -6.23 8.99
CA SER A 105 14.67 -6.80 8.60
C SER A 105 14.83 -6.79 7.08
N THR A 106 16.07 -6.63 6.58
CA THR A 106 16.33 -6.70 5.14
C THR A 106 15.87 -8.03 4.54
N ASN A 107 16.02 -9.14 5.28
CA ASN A 107 15.59 -10.45 4.82
C ASN A 107 14.07 -10.55 4.69
N ASP A 108 13.32 -10.01 5.67
CA ASP A 108 11.86 -10.03 5.60
C ASP A 108 11.34 -9.07 4.51
N LEU A 109 12.05 -7.96 4.28
CA LEU A 109 11.74 -7.07 3.16
C LEU A 109 11.98 -7.76 1.80
N LEU A 110 13.05 -8.53 1.66
CA LEU A 110 13.36 -9.24 0.41
C LEU A 110 12.34 -10.33 0.09
N LYS A 111 11.89 -11.10 1.08
CA LYS A 111 10.84 -12.15 0.91
C LYS A 111 9.54 -11.63 0.30
N ILE A 112 9.23 -10.35 0.48
CA ILE A 112 8.03 -9.71 -0.08
C ILE A 112 8.10 -9.65 -1.62
N TRP A 113 9.33 -9.60 -2.16
CA TRP A 113 9.60 -9.44 -3.59
C TRP A 113 10.18 -10.70 -4.24
N GLU A 114 10.42 -11.76 -3.46
CA GLU A 114 10.67 -13.08 -4.01
C GLU A 114 9.40 -13.54 -4.76
N GLU A 115 9.58 -14.05 -5.97
CA GLU A 115 8.51 -14.70 -6.73
C GLU A 115 8.23 -16.07 -6.09
N GLU A 116 6.96 -16.47 -6.02
CA GLU A 116 6.59 -17.88 -5.79
C GLU A 116 6.89 -18.71 -7.05
#